data_AF-A0A453GK26-F1
#
_entry.id   AF-A0A453GK26-F1
#
_cell.length_a   1.000
_cell.length_b   1.000
_cell.length_c   1.000
_cell.angle_alpha   90.00
_cell.angle_beta   90.00
_cell.angle_gamma   90.00
#
_symmetry.space_group_name_H-M   'P 1'
#
loop_
_entity.id
_entity.type
_entity.pdbx_description
1 polymer ?
#
loop_
_entity_poly.entity_id
_entity_poly.type
_entity_poly.pdbx_seq_one_letter_code
_entity_poly.pdbx_strand_id
1 'polypeptide(L)'
;MSLVALLVLAASLAWPASSQGLPVLVPVTKDPATSLYTLPFHSGANLVVDITGPLVWSTCQPGHLPAKFPCTFPTCRLANAYPVPGCHEPGCEQERRKDGTCTAYTYNPVTGVCASGSLDHTRFVANTTDGSNPVRQVNVRAVAACAPETLLASLPRSSTGVAGLAGSGLALPAQVASAQKVANKFLLCLRLGEGNGVAIFGGGPLQLTAQPGVDYTQELVYTPLVAKHGNPAHYVSVESIAVEGARVPVPARALATGGVVLSSIKAH
;
A
#
# COMPACT_ATOMS: atom_id res chain seq x y z
N MET A 1 44.06 -19.80 48.87
CA MET A 1 42.67 -19.67 48.37
C MET A 1 42.76 -19.21 46.93
N SER A 2 42.69 -20.13 45.97
CA SER A 2 42.87 -19.83 44.54
C SER A 2 41.49 -19.71 43.90
N LEU A 3 41.17 -18.54 43.34
CA LEU A 3 39.90 -18.27 42.66
C LEU A 3 39.97 -18.83 41.24
N VAL A 4 39.13 -19.83 40.93
CA VAL A 4 38.93 -20.34 39.57
C VAL A 4 37.91 -19.44 38.87
N ALA A 5 38.34 -18.73 37.84
CA ALA A 5 37.45 -17.95 36.98
C ALA A 5 36.78 -18.88 35.96
N LEU A 6 35.46 -19.08 36.08
CA LEU A 6 34.65 -19.84 35.14
C LEU A 6 34.31 -18.95 33.93
N LEU A 7 34.94 -19.21 32.78
CA LEU A 7 34.55 -18.61 31.50
C LEU A 7 33.32 -19.34 30.93
N VAL A 8 32.17 -18.68 30.98
CA VAL A 8 30.93 -19.16 30.33
C VAL A 8 30.96 -18.72 28.87
N LEU A 9 31.28 -19.64 27.95
CA LEU A 9 31.06 -19.43 26.51
C LEU A 9 29.55 -19.51 26.24
N ALA A 10 28.91 -18.37 26.01
CA ALA A 10 27.58 -18.31 25.45
C ALA A 10 27.65 -18.63 23.94
N ALA A 11 27.47 -19.91 23.59
CA ALA A 11 27.25 -20.31 22.20
C ALA A 11 25.89 -19.75 21.75
N SER A 12 25.93 -18.68 20.95
CA SER A 12 24.76 -18.15 20.26
C SER A 12 24.37 -19.15 19.18
N LEU A 13 23.36 -19.97 19.45
CA LEU A 13 22.68 -20.73 18.42
C LEU A 13 22.01 -19.72 17.48
N ALA A 14 22.66 -19.44 16.35
CA ALA A 14 22.01 -18.76 15.25
C ALA A 14 20.81 -19.62 14.83
N TRP A 15 19.60 -19.15 15.13
CA TRP A 15 18.39 -19.77 14.60
C TRP A 15 18.50 -19.78 13.07
N PRO A 16 18.26 -20.93 12.40
CA PRO A 16 18.19 -20.95 10.96
C PRO A 16 17.10 -19.97 10.51
N ALA A 17 17.45 -19.04 9.63
CA ALA A 17 16.50 -18.15 8.96
C ALA A 17 15.58 -18.99 8.06
N SER A 18 14.55 -19.61 8.65
CA SER A 18 13.62 -20.51 7.94
C SER A 18 12.16 -20.27 8.36
N SER A 19 11.78 -19.01 8.61
CA SER A 19 10.36 -18.66 8.85
C SER A 19 9.91 -17.33 8.25
N GLN A 20 10.71 -16.70 7.38
CA GLN A 20 10.23 -15.53 6.63
C GLN A 20 9.23 -15.99 5.57
N GLY A 21 8.07 -15.33 5.52
CA GLY A 21 7.10 -15.58 4.48
C GLY A 21 7.65 -15.16 3.11
N LEU A 22 7.00 -15.63 2.05
CA LEU A 22 7.34 -15.21 0.69
C LEU A 22 6.63 -13.90 0.35
N PRO A 23 7.31 -12.97 -0.36
CA PRO A 23 6.66 -11.79 -0.93
C PRO A 23 5.47 -12.15 -1.81
N VAL A 24 4.53 -11.22 -1.96
CA VAL A 24 3.31 -11.37 -2.75
C VAL A 24 3.46 -10.66 -4.08
N LEU A 25 3.27 -11.39 -5.17
CA LEU A 25 3.37 -10.98 -6.56
C LEU A 25 1.96 -10.82 -7.16
N VAL A 26 1.77 -9.70 -7.86
CA VAL A 26 0.48 -9.30 -8.40
C VAL A 26 0.69 -8.65 -9.77
N PRO A 27 -0.05 -9.04 -10.82
CA PRO A 27 0.01 -8.32 -12.08
C PRO A 27 -0.64 -6.95 -11.93
N VAL A 28 -0.09 -5.96 -12.63
CA VAL A 28 -0.63 -4.60 -12.68
C VAL A 28 -0.99 -4.27 -14.12
N THR A 29 -2.25 -3.91 -14.35
CA THR A 29 -2.77 -3.61 -15.69
C THR A 29 -3.07 -2.12 -15.79
N LYS A 30 -2.66 -1.48 -16.89
CA LYS A 30 -3.07 -0.11 -17.19
C LYS A 30 -4.41 -0.14 -17.93
N ASP A 31 -5.42 0.50 -17.38
CA ASP A 31 -6.72 0.63 -18.03
C ASP A 31 -6.64 1.66 -19.17
N PRO A 32 -6.99 1.32 -20.41
CA PRO A 32 -6.83 2.21 -21.55
C PRO A 32 -7.78 3.40 -21.53
N ALA A 33 -8.95 3.27 -20.90
CA ALA A 33 -9.98 4.32 -20.89
C ALA A 33 -9.65 5.43 -19.89
N THR A 34 -9.09 5.08 -18.74
CA THR A 34 -8.79 6.00 -17.63
C THR A 34 -7.31 6.29 -17.44
N SER A 35 -6.42 5.50 -18.08
CA SER A 35 -4.97 5.49 -17.83
C SER A 35 -4.56 5.15 -16.39
N LEU A 36 -5.50 4.68 -15.56
CA LEU A 36 -5.24 4.24 -14.19
C LEU A 36 -4.67 2.83 -14.18
N TYR A 37 -3.94 2.49 -13.12
CA TYR A 37 -3.39 1.16 -12.93
C TYR A 37 -4.28 0.37 -11.96
N THR A 38 -4.50 -0.90 -12.25
CA THR A 38 -5.31 -1.79 -11.42
C THR A 38 -4.56 -3.07 -11.07
N LEU A 39 -4.87 -3.62 -9.90
CA LEU A 39 -4.45 -4.94 -9.46
C LEU A 39 -5.66 -5.85 -9.21
N PRO A 40 -5.57 -7.17 -9.49
CA PRO A 40 -6.62 -8.12 -9.13
C PRO A 40 -6.76 -8.23 -7.61
N PHE A 41 -7.99 -8.32 -7.10
CA PHE A 41 -8.27 -8.35 -5.67
C PHE A 41 -8.81 -9.70 -5.19
N HIS A 42 -10.08 -9.99 -5.48
CA HIS A 42 -10.70 -11.30 -5.30
C HIS A 42 -11.97 -11.38 -6.17
N SER A 43 -12.45 -12.61 -6.43
CA SER A 43 -13.72 -12.85 -7.15
C SER A 43 -13.85 -12.12 -8.51
N GLY A 44 -12.73 -11.93 -9.21
CA GLY A 44 -12.69 -11.22 -10.50
C GLY A 44 -12.74 -9.70 -10.41
N ALA A 45 -12.84 -9.13 -9.20
CA ALA A 45 -12.77 -7.69 -8.98
C ALA A 45 -11.33 -7.18 -8.99
N ASN A 46 -11.15 -5.94 -9.45
CA ASN A 46 -9.88 -5.23 -9.41
C ASN A 46 -9.96 -4.03 -8.45
N LEU A 47 -8.80 -3.56 -7.99
CA LEU A 47 -8.66 -2.30 -7.27
C LEU A 47 -7.69 -1.39 -8.01
N VAL A 48 -8.01 -0.10 -8.03
CA VAL A 48 -7.11 0.95 -8.54
C VAL A 48 -5.92 1.11 -7.61
N VAL A 49 -4.72 1.23 -8.18
CA VAL A 49 -3.48 1.48 -7.45
C VAL A 49 -3.36 2.96 -7.13
N ASP A 50 -3.41 3.31 -5.85
CA ASP A 50 -3.18 4.68 -5.37
C ASP A 50 -2.00 4.69 -4.39
N ILE A 51 -0.84 5.19 -4.83
CA ILE A 51 0.37 5.26 -3.97
C ILE A 51 0.31 6.37 -2.90
N THR A 52 -0.71 7.23 -2.95
CA THR A 52 -0.96 8.28 -1.95
C THR A 52 -2.09 7.91 -0.97
N GLY A 53 -2.88 6.89 -1.32
CA GLY A 53 -4.04 6.44 -0.55
C GLY A 53 -3.65 5.70 0.75
N PRO A 54 -4.20 6.07 1.91
CA PRO A 54 -3.88 5.44 3.20
C PRO A 54 -4.65 4.14 3.48
N LEU A 55 -5.65 3.80 2.68
CA LEU A 55 -6.61 2.74 2.93
C LEU A 55 -6.81 1.85 1.70
N VAL A 56 -7.14 0.59 1.97
CA VAL A 56 -7.81 -0.28 1.00
C VAL A 56 -9.31 -0.11 1.18
N TRP A 57 -10.04 0.12 0.10
CA TRP A 57 -11.51 0.16 0.12
C TRP A 57 -12.11 -0.48 -1.13
N SER A 58 -13.30 -1.03 -0.99
CA SER A 58 -14.05 -1.66 -2.07
C SER A 58 -15.55 -1.53 -1.81
N THR A 59 -16.37 -1.69 -2.83
CA THR A 59 -17.79 -2.03 -2.64
C THR A 59 -17.91 -3.37 -1.90
N CYS A 60 -18.95 -3.46 -1.08
CA CYS A 60 -19.29 -4.65 -0.30
C CYS A 60 -20.71 -5.11 -0.67
N GLN A 61 -21.01 -6.38 -0.42
CA GLN A 61 -22.34 -6.92 -0.73
C GLN A 61 -23.44 -6.22 0.09
N PRO A 62 -24.62 -5.95 -0.51
CA PRO A 62 -25.77 -5.45 0.23
C PRO A 62 -26.13 -6.38 1.40
N GLY A 63 -26.41 -5.81 2.58
CA GLY A 63 -26.78 -6.58 3.77
C GLY A 63 -25.60 -7.25 4.50
N HIS A 64 -24.37 -6.95 4.09
CA HIS A 64 -23.19 -7.41 4.81
C HIS A 64 -23.14 -6.85 6.24
N LEU A 65 -22.87 -7.72 7.22
CA LEU A 65 -22.73 -7.32 8.61
C LEU A 65 -21.32 -6.78 8.87
N PRO A 66 -21.17 -5.50 9.28
CA PRO A 66 -19.85 -4.94 9.54
C PRO A 66 -19.07 -5.74 10.58
N ALA A 67 -17.78 -5.90 10.34
CA ALA A 67 -16.88 -6.45 11.34
C ALA A 67 -16.85 -5.59 12.61
N LYS A 68 -16.66 -6.25 13.75
CA LYS A 68 -16.55 -5.58 15.05
C LYS A 68 -15.16 -4.99 15.21
N PHE A 69 -15.02 -3.73 14.81
CA PHE A 69 -13.86 -2.90 15.07
C PHE A 69 -14.27 -1.75 16.00
N PRO A 70 -14.29 -1.93 17.32
CA PRO A 70 -14.56 -0.84 18.24
C PRO A 70 -13.60 0.33 18.02
N CYS A 71 -14.07 1.57 18.25
CA CYS A 71 -13.24 2.77 18.11
C CYS A 71 -11.95 2.76 18.93
N THR A 72 -11.94 2.04 20.05
CA THR A 72 -10.77 1.85 20.91
C THR A 72 -9.68 0.97 20.27
N PHE A 73 -10.02 0.18 19.24
CA PHE A 73 -9.06 -0.71 18.60
C PHE A 73 -8.00 0.09 17.83
N PRO A 74 -6.72 -0.33 17.88
CA PRO A 74 -5.66 0.27 17.07
C PRO A 74 -6.01 0.33 15.57
N THR A 75 -6.69 -0.68 15.04
CA THR A 75 -7.16 -0.73 13.64
C THR A 75 -8.05 0.46 13.29
N CYS A 76 -9.00 0.83 14.15
CA CYS A 76 -9.89 1.96 13.87
C CYS A 76 -9.16 3.31 13.93
N ARG A 77 -8.20 3.44 14.86
CA ARG A 77 -7.32 4.62 14.93
C ARG A 77 -6.46 4.75 13.67
N LEU A 78 -5.90 3.65 13.17
CA LEU A 78 -5.14 3.65 11.91
C LEU A 78 -6.02 4.02 10.72
N ALA A 79 -7.27 3.59 10.70
CA ALA A 79 -8.19 3.90 9.61
C ALA A 79 -8.53 5.39 9.50
N ASN A 80 -8.49 6.11 10.62
CA ASN A 80 -8.80 7.53 10.72
C ASN A 80 -7.57 8.40 10.97
N ALA A 81 -6.35 7.85 10.84
CA ALA A 81 -5.11 8.58 11.11
C ALA A 81 -4.83 9.70 10.10
N TYR A 82 -5.40 9.60 8.90
CA TYR A 82 -5.19 10.53 7.79
C TYR A 82 -6.54 11.00 7.24
N PRO A 83 -7.23 11.92 7.95
CA PRO A 83 -8.53 12.40 7.55
C PRO A 83 -8.43 13.19 6.23
N VAL A 84 -9.45 13.03 5.37
CA VAL A 84 -9.56 13.79 4.12
C VAL A 84 -10.27 15.11 4.42
N PRO A 85 -9.69 16.28 4.06
CA PRO A 85 -10.33 17.57 4.29
C PRO A 85 -11.73 17.65 3.65
N GLY A 86 -12.72 18.11 4.40
CA GLY A 86 -14.11 18.21 3.92
C GLY A 86 -14.93 16.92 4.06
N CYS A 87 -14.29 15.82 4.46
CA CYS A 87 -14.95 14.55 4.76
C CYS A 87 -15.13 14.43 6.28
N HIS A 88 -16.19 15.03 6.81
CA HIS A 88 -16.44 15.09 8.25
C HIS A 88 -17.79 14.47 8.64
N GLU A 89 -17.70 13.35 9.32
CA GLU A 89 -18.62 12.91 10.38
C GLU A 89 -17.77 12.45 11.58
N PRO A 90 -18.30 12.53 12.82
CA PRO A 90 -17.65 11.99 14.00
C PRO A 90 -17.59 10.46 13.93
N GLY A 91 -16.59 9.91 13.22
CA GLY A 91 -16.48 8.46 12.99
C GLY A 91 -16.30 7.68 14.29
N CYS A 92 -15.65 8.30 15.27
CA CYS A 92 -15.44 7.78 16.62
C CYS A 92 -15.52 8.84 17.73
N GLU A 93 -15.88 10.09 17.43
CA GLU A 93 -15.91 11.16 18.44
C GLU A 93 -17.06 11.01 19.45
N GLN A 94 -18.03 10.15 19.15
CA GLN A 94 -18.99 9.68 20.14
C GLN A 94 -18.63 8.26 20.56
N GLU A 95 -18.15 8.10 21.79
CA GLU A 95 -18.03 6.83 22.53
C GLU A 95 -19.36 6.04 22.65
N ARG A 96 -20.42 6.47 21.94
CA ARG A 96 -21.79 5.98 22.03
C ARG A 96 -22.21 5.04 20.90
N ARG A 97 -21.36 4.71 19.92
CA ARG A 97 -21.66 3.63 18.98
C ARG A 97 -21.58 2.27 19.69
N LYS A 98 -22.72 1.89 20.29
CA LYS A 98 -22.92 0.61 20.99
C LYS A 98 -22.84 -0.61 20.05
N ASP A 99 -22.80 -0.40 18.75
CA ASP A 99 -22.70 -1.45 17.74
C ASP A 99 -21.27 -1.99 17.57
N GLY A 100 -20.25 -1.32 18.11
CA GLY A 100 -18.85 -1.77 18.05
C GLY A 100 -18.26 -1.72 16.63
N THR A 101 -18.78 -0.85 15.77
CA THR A 101 -18.29 -0.65 14.40
C THR A 101 -17.31 0.51 14.32
N CYS A 102 -16.39 0.45 13.35
CA CYS A 102 -15.50 1.56 13.02
C CYS A 102 -15.95 2.18 11.70
N THR A 103 -16.21 3.48 11.70
CA THR A 103 -16.40 4.25 10.46
C THR A 103 -15.06 4.80 10.01
N ALA A 104 -14.72 4.59 8.74
CA ALA A 104 -13.56 5.13 8.06
C ALA A 104 -14.01 5.94 6.84
N TYR A 105 -13.15 6.83 6.34
CA TYR A 105 -13.42 7.61 5.14
C TYR A 105 -12.75 6.99 3.93
N THR A 106 -13.58 6.59 2.99
CA THR A 106 -13.15 6.16 1.66
C THR A 106 -13.08 7.40 0.77
N TYR A 107 -12.07 7.45 -0.09
CA TYR A 107 -11.78 8.59 -0.94
C TYR A 107 -11.47 8.11 -2.35
N ASN A 108 -12.13 8.72 -3.33
CA ASN A 108 -11.83 8.53 -4.72
C ASN A 108 -10.76 9.55 -5.14
N PRO A 109 -9.53 9.09 -5.45
CA PRO A 109 -8.43 10.01 -5.74
C PRO A 109 -8.55 10.67 -7.12
N VAL A 110 -9.46 10.21 -7.97
CA VAL A 110 -9.71 10.78 -9.30
C VAL A 110 -10.72 11.92 -9.21
N THR A 111 -11.83 11.71 -8.49
CA THR A 111 -12.93 12.69 -8.41
C THR A 111 -12.83 13.63 -7.21
N GLY A 112 -12.02 13.27 -6.20
CA GLY A 112 -11.94 14.02 -4.95
C GLY A 112 -13.13 13.80 -4.01
N VAL A 113 -14.08 12.94 -4.39
CA VAL A 113 -15.27 12.63 -3.58
C VAL A 113 -14.90 11.62 -2.50
N CYS A 114 -15.52 11.74 -1.33
CA CYS A 114 -15.39 10.80 -0.23
C CYS A 114 -16.75 10.33 0.27
N ALA A 115 -16.72 9.19 0.95
CA ALA A 115 -17.88 8.63 1.62
C ALA A 115 -17.46 7.91 2.91
N SER A 116 -18.36 7.90 3.90
CA SER A 116 -18.19 7.08 5.09
C SER A 116 -18.43 5.61 4.75
N GLY A 117 -17.65 4.74 5.40
CA GLY A 117 -17.68 3.30 5.19
C GLY A 117 -17.28 2.54 6.43
N SER A 118 -17.95 1.42 6.73
CA SER A 118 -17.55 0.57 7.84
C SER A 118 -16.32 -0.25 7.48
N LEU A 119 -15.40 -0.41 8.43
CA LEU A 119 -14.31 -1.38 8.28
C LEU A 119 -14.83 -2.81 8.29
N ASP A 120 -14.22 -3.63 7.45
CA ASP A 120 -14.58 -5.02 7.31
C ASP A 120 -13.37 -5.91 7.02
N HIS A 121 -13.50 -7.19 7.38
CA HIS A 121 -12.50 -8.19 7.04
C HIS A 121 -12.59 -8.55 5.57
N THR A 122 -11.44 -8.56 4.91
CA THR A 122 -11.36 -8.96 3.52
C THR A 122 -10.18 -9.88 3.27
N ARG A 123 -10.04 -10.26 2.01
CA ARG A 123 -9.07 -11.22 1.50
C ARG A 123 -8.50 -10.66 0.21
N PHE A 124 -7.18 -10.64 0.14
CA PHE A 124 -6.44 -10.32 -1.07
C PHE A 124 -5.85 -11.60 -1.64
N VAL A 125 -6.36 -12.02 -2.79
CA VAL A 125 -5.96 -13.27 -3.43
C VAL A 125 -4.91 -12.97 -4.49
N ALA A 126 -3.72 -13.49 -4.29
CA ALA A 126 -2.56 -13.25 -5.14
C ALA A 126 -1.64 -14.47 -5.16
N ASN A 127 -0.48 -14.37 -5.81
CA ASN A 127 0.54 -15.41 -5.74
C ASN A 127 1.70 -14.95 -4.86
N THR A 128 2.38 -15.86 -4.18
CA THR A 128 3.71 -15.57 -3.62
C THR A 128 4.77 -15.66 -4.70
N THR A 129 5.96 -15.11 -4.47
CA THR A 129 7.10 -15.21 -5.38
C THR A 129 8.42 -15.45 -4.65
N ASP A 130 9.35 -16.09 -5.34
CA ASP A 130 10.77 -16.22 -4.96
C ASP A 130 11.65 -15.09 -5.54
N GLY A 131 11.03 -14.11 -6.22
CA GLY A 131 11.68 -13.01 -6.90
C GLY A 131 11.74 -13.17 -8.42
N SER A 132 11.59 -14.39 -8.94
CA SER A 132 11.63 -14.69 -10.37
C SER A 132 10.29 -15.21 -10.89
N ASN A 133 9.64 -16.10 -10.13
CA ASN A 133 8.43 -16.78 -10.57
C ASN A 133 7.32 -16.74 -9.50
N PRO A 134 6.05 -16.86 -9.90
CA PRO A 134 4.98 -17.21 -8.97
C PRO A 134 5.22 -18.60 -8.37
N VAL A 135 5.11 -18.72 -7.05
CA VAL A 135 5.35 -19.99 -6.33
C VAL A 135 4.03 -20.69 -6.00
N ARG A 136 3.09 -19.99 -5.35
CA ARG A 136 1.77 -20.54 -4.99
C ARG A 136 0.75 -19.44 -4.78
N GLN A 137 -0.53 -19.77 -4.94
CA GLN A 137 -1.59 -18.85 -4.56
C GLN A 137 -1.63 -18.66 -3.04
N VAL A 138 -1.89 -17.44 -2.60
CA VAL A 138 -2.04 -17.05 -1.21
C VAL A 138 -3.27 -16.20 -1.03
N ASN A 139 -3.92 -16.39 0.11
CA ASN A 139 -5.04 -15.57 0.54
C ASN A 139 -4.62 -14.70 1.73
N VAL A 140 -4.26 -13.45 1.45
CA VAL A 140 -3.77 -12.51 2.45
C VAL A 140 -4.96 -11.92 3.20
N ARG A 141 -4.98 -12.13 4.52
CA ARG A 141 -5.99 -11.52 5.40
C ARG A 141 -5.75 -10.02 5.48
N ALA A 142 -6.78 -9.24 5.20
CA ALA A 142 -6.72 -7.79 5.23
C ALA A 142 -8.00 -7.21 5.85
N VAL A 143 -8.00 -5.90 6.01
CA VAL A 143 -9.10 -5.03 6.42
C VAL A 143 -9.29 -4.02 5.29
N ALA A 144 -10.51 -3.83 4.85
CA ALA A 144 -10.87 -2.79 3.90
C ALA A 144 -12.08 -2.01 4.42
N ALA A 145 -12.24 -0.77 3.97
CA ALA A 145 -13.45 -0.01 4.20
C ALA A 145 -14.48 -0.31 3.09
N CYS A 146 -15.73 -0.55 3.48
CA CYS A 146 -16.84 -0.71 2.54
C CYS A 146 -17.29 0.66 2.01
N ALA A 147 -17.22 0.87 0.71
CA ALA A 147 -17.63 2.11 0.06
C ALA A 147 -18.97 1.95 -0.70
N PRO A 148 -19.76 3.03 -0.83
CA PRO A 148 -20.91 3.04 -1.74
C PRO A 148 -20.47 3.02 -3.21
N GLU A 149 -21.31 2.47 -4.08
CA GLU A 149 -21.04 2.39 -5.53
C GLU A 149 -20.85 3.75 -6.20
N THR A 150 -21.45 4.81 -5.64
CA THR A 150 -21.27 6.19 -6.11
C THR A 150 -19.80 6.63 -6.12
N LEU A 151 -18.98 6.03 -5.25
CA LEU A 151 -17.55 6.31 -5.16
C LEU A 151 -16.74 5.68 -6.30
N LEU A 152 -17.33 4.80 -7.12
CA LEU A 152 -16.68 4.20 -8.29
C LEU A 152 -16.66 5.10 -9.53
N ALA A 153 -17.30 6.28 -9.45
CA ALA A 153 -17.29 7.24 -10.54
C ALA A 153 -15.86 7.53 -11.03
N SER A 154 -15.67 7.51 -12.35
CA SER A 154 -14.37 7.74 -13.02
C SER A 154 -13.28 6.68 -12.75
N LEU A 155 -13.58 5.59 -12.03
CA LEU A 155 -12.68 4.44 -11.93
C LEU A 155 -12.87 3.49 -13.13
N PRO A 156 -11.89 2.60 -13.42
CA PRO A 156 -12.04 1.59 -14.46
C PRO A 156 -13.26 0.71 -14.21
N ARG A 157 -13.96 0.28 -15.26
CA ARG A 157 -15.20 -0.52 -15.15
C ARG A 157 -15.03 -1.85 -14.41
N SER A 158 -13.82 -2.41 -14.43
CA SER A 158 -13.48 -3.65 -13.73
C SER A 158 -13.12 -3.45 -12.26
N SER A 159 -13.07 -2.20 -11.78
CA SER A 159 -12.66 -1.86 -10.42
C SER A 159 -13.84 -1.74 -9.48
N THR A 160 -13.69 -2.33 -8.29
CA THR A 160 -14.65 -2.20 -7.18
C THR A 160 -14.16 -1.25 -6.09
N GLY A 161 -12.97 -0.67 -6.26
CA GLY A 161 -12.43 0.33 -5.34
C GLY A 161 -10.95 0.63 -5.55
N VAL A 162 -10.24 0.92 -4.47
CA VAL A 162 -8.86 1.40 -4.47
C VAL A 162 -8.00 0.63 -3.46
N ALA A 163 -6.81 0.25 -3.89
CA ALA A 163 -5.72 -0.27 -3.08
C ALA A 163 -4.74 0.87 -2.77
N GLY A 164 -4.90 1.50 -1.60
CA GLY A 164 -3.95 2.49 -1.10
C GLY A 164 -2.60 1.86 -0.75
N LEU A 165 -1.50 2.43 -1.27
CA LEU A 165 -0.12 1.98 -1.05
C LEU A 165 0.74 3.01 -0.28
N ALA A 166 0.12 3.98 0.38
CA ALA A 166 0.82 5.01 1.15
C ALA A 166 1.50 4.43 2.40
N GLY A 167 2.29 5.25 3.10
CA GLY A 167 2.92 4.95 4.39
C GLY A 167 1.93 4.90 5.56
N SER A 168 0.87 4.10 5.45
CA SER A 168 -0.20 3.96 6.43
C SER A 168 -0.32 2.52 6.93
N GLY A 169 -0.72 2.33 8.19
CA GLY A 169 -0.86 1.00 8.81
C GLY A 169 -1.97 0.14 8.22
N LEU A 170 -2.93 0.73 7.48
CA LEU A 170 -3.98 0.00 6.76
C LEU A 170 -3.87 0.12 5.23
N ALA A 171 -2.76 0.65 4.72
CA ALA A 171 -2.42 0.53 3.31
C ALA A 171 -2.05 -0.93 2.98
N LEU A 172 -2.26 -1.35 1.74
CA LEU A 172 -2.03 -2.73 1.29
C LEU A 172 -0.62 -3.25 1.62
N PRO A 173 0.49 -2.49 1.45
CA PRO A 173 1.83 -2.97 1.78
C PRO A 173 1.98 -3.35 3.25
N ALA A 174 1.47 -2.52 4.16
CA ALA A 174 1.54 -2.75 5.61
C ALA A 174 0.72 -3.98 6.02
N GLN A 175 -0.46 -4.15 5.42
CA GLN A 175 -1.32 -5.31 5.68
C GLN A 175 -0.70 -6.61 5.17
N VAL A 176 -0.13 -6.61 3.96
CA VAL A 176 0.61 -7.77 3.43
C VAL A 176 1.82 -8.10 4.31
N ALA A 177 2.60 -7.10 4.70
CA ALA A 177 3.75 -7.26 5.57
C ALA A 177 3.39 -7.94 6.89
N SER A 178 2.34 -7.45 7.56
CA SER A 178 1.88 -8.04 8.82
C SER A 178 1.30 -9.44 8.64
N ALA A 179 0.53 -9.69 7.59
CA ALA A 179 -0.17 -10.96 7.40
C ALA A 179 0.76 -12.08 6.88
N GLN A 180 1.73 -11.73 6.03
CA GLN A 180 2.69 -12.68 5.45
C GLN A 180 4.03 -12.72 6.19
N LYS A 181 4.26 -11.87 7.20
CA LYS A 181 5.54 -11.76 7.93
C LYS A 181 6.71 -11.47 6.99
N VAL A 182 6.50 -10.48 6.12
CA VAL A 182 7.47 -9.97 5.14
C VAL A 182 7.75 -8.49 5.41
N ALA A 183 8.70 -7.90 4.69
CA ALA A 183 9.04 -6.49 4.90
C ALA A 183 7.88 -5.57 4.51
N ASN A 184 7.69 -4.46 5.24
CA ASN A 184 6.80 -3.37 4.82
C ASN A 184 7.46 -2.54 3.71
N LYS A 185 7.60 -3.16 2.55
CA LYS A 185 8.19 -2.62 1.33
C LYS A 185 7.38 -3.14 0.14
N PHE A 186 7.27 -2.34 -0.90
CA PHE A 186 6.69 -2.78 -2.15
C PHE A 186 7.54 -2.31 -3.33
N LEU A 187 7.36 -2.97 -4.47
CA LEU A 187 7.96 -2.64 -5.75
C LEU A 187 6.85 -2.51 -6.79
N LEU A 188 6.94 -1.50 -7.66
CA LEU A 188 6.06 -1.32 -8.81
C LEU A 188 6.90 -1.26 -10.08
N CYS A 189 6.59 -2.12 -11.04
CA CYS A 189 7.09 -2.07 -12.41
C CYS A 189 5.89 -1.85 -13.33
N LEU A 190 5.59 -0.58 -13.61
CA LEU A 190 4.42 -0.19 -14.41
C LEU A 190 4.80 -0.21 -15.90
N ARG A 191 4.00 -0.88 -16.73
CA ARG A 191 4.18 -0.87 -18.19
C ARG A 191 3.33 0.22 -18.83
N LEU A 192 3.92 0.91 -19.81
CA LEU A 192 3.25 1.96 -20.57
C LEU A 192 2.51 1.44 -21.81
N GLY A 193 2.94 0.30 -22.36
CA GLY A 193 2.36 -0.35 -23.53
C GLY A 193 1.59 -1.62 -23.20
N GLU A 194 1.45 -2.51 -24.17
CA GLU A 194 0.72 -3.77 -24.00
C GLU A 194 1.38 -4.71 -22.97
N GLY A 195 0.52 -5.50 -22.32
CA GLY A 195 0.89 -6.46 -21.29
C GLY A 195 0.77 -5.93 -19.86
N ASN A 196 1.03 -6.82 -18.90
CA ASN A 196 0.96 -6.51 -17.49
C ASN A 196 2.31 -6.04 -16.95
N GLY A 197 2.28 -4.97 -16.18
CA GLY A 197 3.31 -4.67 -15.19
C GLY A 197 3.20 -5.60 -13.98
N VAL A 198 4.00 -5.33 -12.98
CA VAL A 198 4.12 -6.16 -11.77
C VAL A 198 4.17 -5.30 -10.52
N ALA A 199 3.48 -5.74 -9.46
CA ALA A 199 3.67 -5.28 -8.10
C ALA A 199 4.16 -6.44 -7.23
N ILE A 200 5.16 -6.17 -6.37
CA ILE A 200 5.63 -7.11 -5.35
C ILE A 200 5.51 -6.45 -3.99
N PHE A 201 4.88 -7.13 -3.03
CA PHE A 201 4.74 -6.69 -1.64
C PHE A 201 5.51 -7.63 -0.72
N GLY A 202 6.46 -7.11 0.06
CA GLY A 202 7.26 -7.91 0.99
C GLY A 202 8.77 -7.80 0.82
N GLY A 203 9.25 -7.09 -0.21
CA GLY A 203 10.67 -7.02 -0.54
C GLY A 203 11.14 -8.27 -1.29
N GLY A 204 12.42 -8.64 -1.10
CA GLY A 204 13.07 -9.73 -1.83
C GLY A 204 13.69 -9.28 -3.17
N PRO A 205 14.44 -10.18 -3.83
CA PRO A 205 15.04 -9.91 -5.13
C PRO A 205 13.98 -9.75 -6.23
N LEU A 206 14.35 -9.11 -7.33
CA LEU A 206 13.54 -9.02 -8.55
C LEU A 206 14.38 -9.50 -9.72
N GLN A 207 13.98 -10.61 -10.32
CA GLN A 207 14.58 -11.11 -11.55
C GLN A 207 13.54 -11.03 -12.67
N LEU A 208 13.89 -10.33 -13.75
CA LEU A 208 13.03 -10.27 -14.93
C LEU A 208 13.29 -11.52 -15.78
N THR A 209 12.22 -12.15 -16.27
CA THR A 209 12.31 -13.35 -17.12
C THR A 209 13.15 -13.14 -18.38
N ALA A 210 13.26 -11.89 -18.86
CA ALA A 210 14.07 -11.52 -20.01
C ALA A 210 15.58 -11.64 -19.77
N GLN A 211 16.04 -11.56 -18.51
CA GLN A 211 17.44 -11.72 -18.12
C GLN A 211 17.53 -12.58 -16.84
N PRO A 212 17.43 -13.91 -16.96
CA PRO A 212 17.54 -14.81 -15.83
C PRO A 212 18.89 -14.65 -15.11
N GLY A 213 18.88 -14.66 -13.77
CA GLY A 213 20.09 -14.61 -12.95
C GLY A 213 20.58 -13.21 -12.56
N VAL A 214 19.94 -12.14 -13.05
CA VAL A 214 20.20 -10.76 -12.59
C VAL A 214 19.15 -10.35 -11.57
N ASP A 215 19.60 -9.99 -10.37
CA ASP A 215 18.77 -9.37 -9.35
C ASP A 215 18.80 -7.84 -9.51
N TYR A 216 17.78 -7.29 -10.16
CA TYR A 216 17.67 -5.86 -10.42
C TYR A 216 17.54 -5.02 -9.15
N THR A 217 17.24 -5.63 -7.99
CA THR A 217 17.20 -4.87 -6.73
C THR A 217 18.58 -4.39 -6.29
N GLN A 218 19.65 -5.01 -6.78
CA GLN A 218 21.03 -4.62 -6.53
C GLN A 218 21.49 -3.44 -7.39
N GLU A 219 20.78 -3.13 -8.48
CA GLU A 219 21.08 -2.03 -9.39
C GLU A 219 20.28 -0.76 -9.08
N LEU A 220 19.41 -0.80 -8.07
CA LEU A 220 18.56 0.32 -7.70
C LEU A 220 19.39 1.48 -7.14
N VAL A 221 19.11 2.68 -7.66
CA VAL A 221 19.59 3.94 -7.08
C VAL A 221 18.56 4.42 -6.06
N TYR A 222 19.03 4.82 -4.89
CA TYR A 222 18.17 5.18 -3.77
C TYR A 222 18.20 6.68 -3.47
N THR A 223 17.04 7.20 -3.07
CA THR A 223 16.89 8.52 -2.44
C THR A 223 16.04 8.36 -1.19
N PRO A 224 16.31 9.12 -0.10
CA PRO A 224 15.49 9.05 1.11
C PRO A 224 14.03 9.42 0.84
N LEU A 225 13.11 8.62 1.38
CA LEU A 225 11.71 9.02 1.50
C LEU A 225 11.58 10.05 2.62
N VAL A 226 10.86 11.14 2.34
CA VAL A 226 10.61 12.23 3.28
C VAL A 226 9.23 12.03 3.90
N ALA A 227 9.18 11.77 5.20
CA ALA A 227 7.92 11.73 5.94
C ALA A 227 7.40 13.14 6.20
N LYS A 228 6.09 13.34 6.03
CA LYS A 228 5.41 14.58 6.41
C LYS A 228 4.41 14.32 7.51
N HIS A 229 4.41 15.18 8.52
CA HIS A 229 3.46 15.07 9.61
C HIS A 229 2.01 15.18 9.08
N GLY A 230 1.17 14.20 9.43
CA GLY A 230 -0.23 14.15 9.01
C GLY A 230 -0.47 13.80 7.54
N ASN A 231 0.54 13.38 6.78
CA ASN A 231 0.38 12.98 5.38
C ASN A 231 1.06 11.64 5.11
N PRO A 232 0.33 10.63 4.63
CA PRO A 232 0.86 9.28 4.45
C PRO A 232 1.63 9.09 3.13
N ALA A 233 1.60 10.06 2.21
CA ALA A 233 2.17 9.92 0.89
C ALA A 233 3.71 9.85 0.90
N HIS A 234 4.26 9.25 -0.15
CA HIS A 234 5.70 9.12 -0.34
C HIS A 234 6.27 10.38 -1.00
N TYR A 235 7.12 11.12 -0.29
CA TYR A 235 7.82 12.29 -0.82
C TYR A 235 9.30 12.00 -1.04
N VAL A 236 9.88 12.66 -2.04
CA VAL A 236 11.33 12.67 -2.30
C VAL A 236 11.84 14.09 -2.41
N SER A 237 13.11 14.30 -2.06
CA SER A 237 13.77 15.59 -2.24
C SER A 237 14.27 15.72 -3.68
N VAL A 238 13.88 16.80 -4.36
CA VAL A 238 14.35 17.13 -5.71
C VAL A 238 15.09 18.46 -5.66
N GLU A 239 16.34 18.49 -6.13
CA GLU A 239 17.17 19.70 -6.08
C GLU A 239 17.05 20.56 -7.34
N SER A 240 16.86 19.91 -8.49
CA SER A 240 16.73 20.56 -9.77
C SER A 240 15.97 19.70 -10.76
N ILE A 241 15.41 20.35 -11.77
CA ILE A 241 14.79 19.72 -12.93
C ILE A 241 15.61 20.20 -14.14
N ALA A 242 15.96 19.29 -15.04
CA ALA A 242 16.66 19.60 -16.27
C ALA A 242 15.91 19.03 -17.48
N VAL A 243 15.85 19.81 -18.57
CA VAL A 243 15.30 19.39 -19.86
C VAL A 243 16.43 19.51 -20.87
N GLU A 244 16.76 18.41 -21.54
CA GLU A 244 17.89 18.34 -22.49
C GLU A 244 19.22 18.83 -21.90
N GLY A 245 19.43 18.59 -20.60
CA GLY A 245 20.61 19.05 -19.86
C GLY A 245 20.58 20.51 -19.40
N ALA A 246 19.61 21.31 -19.86
CA ALA A 246 19.40 22.68 -19.38
C ALA A 246 18.54 22.70 -18.11
N ARG A 247 19.07 23.33 -17.05
CA ARG A 247 18.33 23.47 -15.78
C ARG A 247 17.12 24.38 -15.96
N VAL A 248 15.95 23.89 -15.57
CA VAL A 248 14.71 24.66 -15.59
C VAL A 248 14.70 25.66 -14.42
N PRO A 249 14.53 26.97 -14.68
CA PRO A 249 14.42 27.96 -13.63
C PRO A 249 13.09 27.78 -12.90
N VAL A 250 13.17 27.38 -11.63
CA VAL A 250 12.03 27.28 -10.71
C VAL A 250 12.17 28.35 -9.63
N PRO A 251 11.07 28.90 -9.08
CA PRO A 251 11.13 29.85 -7.99
C PRO A 251 11.96 29.31 -6.82
N ALA A 252 12.70 30.19 -6.15
CA ALA A 252 13.46 29.83 -4.97
C ALA A 252 12.55 29.12 -3.95
N ARG A 253 13.01 27.97 -3.45
CA ARG A 253 12.29 27.08 -2.53
C ARG A 253 11.13 26.27 -3.09
N ALA A 254 10.70 26.44 -4.36
CA ALA A 254 9.60 25.66 -4.94
C ALA A 254 9.81 24.14 -4.80
N LEU A 255 11.05 23.68 -4.89
CA LEU A 255 11.43 22.27 -4.68
C LEU A 255 11.91 21.96 -3.25
N ALA A 256 12.33 22.98 -2.50
CA ALA A 256 12.98 22.84 -1.20
C ALA A 256 12.01 22.82 0.00
N THR A 257 10.81 23.42 -0.12
CA THR A 257 9.90 23.57 1.04
C THR A 257 8.94 22.41 1.27
N GLY A 258 8.95 21.37 0.44
CA GLY A 258 8.01 20.26 0.63
C GLY A 258 8.35 18.96 -0.08
N GLY A 259 9.43 18.86 -0.86
CA GLY A 259 9.66 17.67 -1.67
C GLY A 259 8.58 17.44 -2.73
N VAL A 260 8.83 16.50 -3.62
CA VAL A 260 7.92 16.07 -4.68
C VAL A 260 7.20 14.82 -4.23
N VAL A 261 5.88 14.80 -4.36
CA VAL A 261 5.06 13.62 -4.03
C VAL A 261 5.08 12.64 -5.20
N LEU A 262 5.19 11.35 -4.90
CA LEU A 262 4.98 10.29 -5.87
C LEU A 262 3.47 10.02 -5.97
N SER A 263 2.90 10.11 -7.18
CA SER A 263 1.49 9.79 -7.45
C SER A 263 1.33 8.82 -8.62
N SER A 264 0.38 7.89 -8.51
CA SER A 264 -0.09 7.01 -9.58
C SER A 264 -1.40 7.51 -10.21
N ILE A 265 -1.93 8.61 -9.69
CA ILE A 265 -3.15 9.26 -10.15
C ILE A 265 -2.76 10.60 -10.77
N LYS A 266 -3.30 10.90 -11.94
CA LYS A 266 -3.04 12.16 -12.62
C LYS A 266 -3.69 13.29 -11.84
N ALA A 267 -2.90 14.31 -11.46
CA ALA A 267 -3.46 15.54 -10.91
C ALA A 267 -4.29 16.26 -11.98
N HIS A 268 -5.49 16.72 -11.61
CA HIS A 268 -6.32 17.60 -12.42
C HIS A 268 -5.87 19.05 -12.28
#